data_AF-A0AAI9CBW2-F1
#
_entry.id   AF-A0AAI9CBW2-F1
#
_cell.length_a   1.000
_cell.length_b   1.000
_cell.length_c   1.000
_cell.angle_alpha   90.00
_cell.angle_beta   90.00
_cell.angle_gamma   90.00
#
_symmetry.space_group_name_H-M   'P 1'
#
loop_
_entity.id
_entity.type
_entity.pdbx_description
1 polymer ?
#
loop_
_entity_poly.entity_id
_entity_poly.type
_entity_poly.pdbx_seq_one_letter_code
_entity_poly.pdbx_strand_id
1 'polypeptide(L)'
;MNSFDRVAAALVSARNFLLVGGRAGDALAALSGVSGDVEAIEVIPARALIEFAIDAAVASVSNGNIRGAVIILNVVHNIPLSVERLGNWDFDYFVSVEVSELLDNYSFLDDAEVMVLALFRASVDIRGFGAFGALGSESLGPVPCE
;
A
#
# COMPACT_ATOMS: atom_id res chain seq x y z
N MET A 1 5.56 -2.11 19.12
CA MET A 1 4.91 -1.94 17.81
C MET A 1 5.69 -2.77 16.82
N ASN A 2 5.05 -3.70 16.11
CA ASN A 2 5.75 -4.51 15.10
C ASN A 2 6.04 -3.65 13.85
N SER A 3 6.87 -4.13 12.92
CA SER A 3 7.26 -3.36 11.73
C SER A 3 6.06 -2.96 10.86
N PHE A 4 5.03 -3.80 10.75
CA PHE A 4 3.81 -3.50 9.98
C PHE A 4 3.02 -2.34 10.55
N ASP A 5 2.86 -2.33 11.88
CA ASP A 5 2.18 -1.26 12.59
C ASP A 5 2.95 0.06 12.46
N ARG A 6 4.29 0.01 12.42
CA ARG A 6 5.13 1.18 12.17
C ARG A 6 4.91 1.74 10.78
N VAL A 7 4.95 0.90 9.75
CA VAL A 7 4.71 1.33 8.36
C VAL A 7 3.30 1.90 8.21
N ALA A 8 2.27 1.20 8.68
CA ALA A 8 0.89 1.68 8.63
C ALA A 8 0.71 3.02 9.36
N ALA A 9 1.25 3.14 10.57
CA ALA A 9 1.20 4.39 11.33
C ALA A 9 1.93 5.53 10.61
N ALA A 10 3.06 5.27 9.96
CA ALA A 10 3.79 6.27 9.20
C ALA A 10 3.02 6.74 7.95
N LEU A 11 2.42 5.83 7.18
CA LEU A 11 1.59 6.18 6.02
C LEU A 11 0.41 7.07 6.42
N VAL A 12 -0.33 6.66 7.46
CA VAL A 12 -1.47 7.44 7.99
C VAL A 12 -1.01 8.78 8.56
N SER A 13 0.10 8.82 9.31
CA SER A 13 0.62 10.06 9.90
C SER A 13 1.09 11.03 8.82
N ALA A 14 1.85 10.55 7.84
CA ALA A 14 2.33 11.36 6.72
C ALA A 14 1.16 11.97 5.95
N ARG A 15 0.15 11.16 5.61
CA ARG A 15 -1.07 11.66 4.98
C ARG A 15 -1.71 12.77 5.81
N ASN A 16 -1.91 12.54 7.11
CA ASN A 16 -2.58 13.49 7.99
C ASN A 16 -1.77 14.79 8.14
N PHE A 17 -0.43 14.72 8.18
CA PHE A 17 0.44 15.89 8.21
C PHE A 17 0.30 16.76 6.95
N LEU A 18 0.15 16.12 5.79
CA LEU A 18 -0.08 16.82 4.52
C LEU A 18 -1.50 17.43 4.47
N LEU A 19 -2.53 16.68 4.88
CA LEU A 19 -3.93 17.11 4.84
C LEU A 19 -4.24 18.28 5.79
N VAL A 20 -3.74 18.24 7.03
CA VAL A 20 -4.20 19.14 8.11
C VAL A 20 -3.38 20.43 8.19
N GLY A 21 -2.18 20.49 7.61
CA GLY A 21 -1.34 21.68 7.75
C GLY A 21 -0.19 21.82 6.77
N GLY A 22 -0.13 21.04 5.69
CA GLY A 22 0.96 21.12 4.72
C GLY A 22 2.34 20.89 5.35
N ARG A 23 2.39 20.08 6.42
CA ARG A 23 3.60 19.82 7.21
C ARG A 23 4.53 18.85 6.48
N ALA A 24 5.04 19.28 5.33
CA ALA A 24 5.86 18.49 4.42
C ALA A 24 7.07 17.86 5.13
N GLY A 25 7.75 18.61 6.00
CA GLY A 25 8.91 18.10 6.74
C GLY A 25 8.56 16.93 7.68
N ASP A 26 7.42 16.99 8.37
CA ASP A 26 6.98 15.91 9.26
C ASP A 26 6.52 14.68 8.48
N ALA A 27 5.87 14.90 7.33
CA ALA A 27 5.49 13.81 6.42
C ALA A 27 6.73 13.08 5.87
N LEU A 28 7.74 13.81 5.42
CA LEU A 28 9.00 13.24 4.95
C LEU A 28 9.70 12.46 6.07
N ALA A 29 9.79 13.03 7.27
CA ALA A 29 10.39 12.35 8.42
C ALA A 29 9.67 11.03 8.77
N ALA A 30 8.33 11.03 8.71
CA ALA A 30 7.54 9.82 8.96
C ALA A 30 7.81 8.73 7.90
N LEU A 31 7.81 9.10 6.61
CA LEU A 31 8.02 8.15 5.51
C LEU A 31 9.45 7.59 5.50
N SER A 32 10.47 8.43 5.64
CA SER A 32 11.86 7.98 5.68
C SER A 32 12.17 7.13 6.92
N GLY A 33 11.47 7.37 8.04
CA GLY A 33 11.66 6.65 9.30
C GLY A 33 11.22 5.19 9.30
N VAL A 34 10.52 4.74 8.25
CA VAL A 34 10.01 3.36 8.13
C VAL A 34 10.53 2.60 6.93
N SER A 35 11.42 3.17 6.11
CA SER A 35 11.95 2.50 4.90
C SER A 35 12.55 1.12 5.21
N GLY A 36 13.32 0.99 6.30
CA GLY A 36 13.85 -0.31 6.74
C GLY A 36 12.82 -1.28 7.34
N ASP A 37 11.64 -0.80 7.74
CA ASP A 37 10.54 -1.66 8.22
C ASP A 37 9.71 -2.23 7.05
N VAL A 38 9.77 -1.62 5.86
CA VAL A 38 9.04 -2.07 4.67
C VAL A 38 9.52 -3.44 4.21
N GLU A 39 10.83 -3.72 4.31
CA GLU A 39 11.42 -5.03 3.97
C GLU A 39 10.82 -6.19 4.79
N ALA A 40 10.22 -5.90 5.94
CA ALA A 40 9.60 -6.92 6.78
C ALA A 40 8.23 -7.39 6.25
N ILE A 41 7.55 -6.61 5.39
CA ILE A 41 6.16 -6.85 4.94
C ILE A 41 6.01 -8.23 4.28
N GLU A 42 5.24 -9.13 4.89
CA GLU A 42 5.11 -10.53 4.45
C GLU A 42 4.42 -10.68 3.08
N VAL A 43 3.47 -9.80 2.78
CA VAL A 43 2.72 -9.81 1.53
C VAL A 43 3.58 -9.17 0.44
N ILE A 44 4.38 -9.97 -0.28
CA ILE A 44 5.38 -9.49 -1.24
C ILE A 44 4.82 -8.46 -2.25
N PRO A 45 3.64 -8.64 -2.86
CA PRO A 45 3.13 -7.64 -3.79
C PRO A 45 2.72 -6.34 -3.09
N ALA A 46 2.23 -6.41 -1.85
CA ALA A 46 1.97 -5.22 -1.02
C ALA A 46 3.28 -4.50 -0.70
N ARG A 47 4.35 -5.24 -0.35
CA ARG A 47 5.67 -4.67 -0.09
C ARG A 47 6.15 -3.81 -1.25
N ALA A 48 6.20 -4.39 -2.45
CA ALA A 48 6.67 -3.68 -3.65
C ALA A 48 5.84 -2.43 -3.95
N LEU A 49 4.51 -2.49 -3.75
CA LEU A 49 3.64 -1.35 -3.92
C LEU A 49 3.86 -0.27 -2.85
N ILE A 50 4.07 -0.66 -1.60
CA ILE A 50 4.38 0.28 -0.51
C ILE A 50 5.73 0.97 -0.73
N GLU A 51 6.78 0.22 -1.13
CA GLU A 51 8.09 0.79 -1.47
C GLU A 51 7.94 1.85 -2.55
N PHE A 52 7.31 1.50 -3.67
CA PHE A 52 7.06 2.41 -4.77
C PHE A 52 6.25 3.64 -4.35
N ALA A 53 5.18 3.45 -3.59
CA ALA A 53 4.30 4.54 -3.17
C ALA A 53 4.97 5.48 -2.16
N ILE A 54 5.82 4.97 -1.27
CA ILE A 54 6.63 5.81 -0.37
C ILE A 54 7.57 6.68 -1.19
N ASP A 55 8.31 6.10 -2.14
CA ASP A 55 9.25 6.85 -2.98
C ASP A 55 8.52 7.91 -3.82
N ALA A 56 7.39 7.55 -4.43
CA ALA A 56 6.57 8.47 -5.22
C ALA A 56 5.96 9.60 -4.36
N ALA A 57 5.52 9.30 -3.14
CA ALA A 57 5.01 10.31 -2.21
C ALA A 57 6.13 11.25 -1.74
N VAL A 58 7.31 10.73 -1.40
CA VAL A 58 8.48 11.53 -1.02
C VAL A 58 8.89 12.46 -2.16
N ALA A 59 8.95 11.96 -3.40
CA ALA A 59 9.24 12.76 -4.58
C ALA A 59 8.19 13.87 -4.78
N SER A 60 6.91 13.52 -4.69
CA SER A 60 5.79 14.47 -4.82
C SER A 60 5.87 15.59 -3.77
N VAL A 61 6.10 15.25 -2.49
CA VAL A 61 6.27 16.25 -1.42
C VAL A 61 7.49 17.14 -1.68
N SER A 62 8.61 16.55 -2.10
CA SER A 62 9.87 17.27 -2.36
C SER A 62 9.74 18.26 -3.52
N ASN A 63 8.89 17.95 -4.51
CA ASN A 63 8.58 18.83 -5.64
C ASN A 63 7.47 19.85 -5.35
N GLY A 64 6.93 19.86 -4.12
CA GLY A 64 5.81 20.72 -3.74
C GLY A 64 4.44 20.24 -4.23
N ASN A 65 4.35 19.06 -4.85
CA ASN A 65 3.10 18.41 -5.23
C ASN A 65 2.46 17.70 -4.03
N ILE A 66 1.99 18.48 -3.06
CA ILE A 66 1.37 17.97 -1.84
C ILE A 66 0.10 17.17 -2.14
N ARG A 67 -0.68 17.61 -3.14
CA ARG A 67 -1.93 16.92 -3.51
C ARG A 67 -1.65 15.54 -4.08
N GLY A 68 -0.68 15.41 -4.99
CA GLY A 68 -0.25 14.12 -5.53
C GLY A 68 0.21 13.16 -4.42
N ALA A 69 1.03 13.66 -3.48
CA ALA A 69 1.48 12.87 -2.34
C ALA A 69 0.31 12.38 -1.45
N VAL A 70 -0.68 13.25 -1.18
CA VAL A 70 -1.87 12.86 -0.41
C VAL A 70 -2.65 11.76 -1.11
N ILE A 71 -2.85 11.87 -2.43
CA ILE A 71 -3.59 10.87 -3.22
C ILE A 71 -2.87 9.52 -3.18
N ILE A 72 -1.54 9.51 -3.38
CA ILE A 72 -0.73 8.28 -3.29
C ILE A 72 -0.91 7.63 -1.92
N LEU A 73 -0.76 8.41 -0.84
CA LEU A 73 -0.88 7.90 0.53
C LEU A 73 -2.31 7.46 0.87
N ASN A 74 -3.34 8.11 0.31
CA ASN A 74 -4.74 7.70 0.44
C ASN A 74 -4.95 6.30 -0.12
N VAL A 75 -4.41 5.99 -1.28
CA VAL A 75 -4.60 4.65 -1.84
C VAL A 75 -3.89 3.59 -1.01
N VAL A 76 -2.67 3.85 -0.57
CA VAL A 76 -1.81 2.77 -0.04
C VAL A 76 -1.94 2.52 1.46
N HIS A 77 -2.51 3.45 2.24
CA HIS A 77 -2.60 3.28 3.69
C HIS A 77 -3.51 2.12 4.14
N ASN A 78 -4.39 1.63 3.26
CA ASN A 78 -5.31 0.52 3.52
C ASN A 78 -4.83 -0.83 2.96
N ILE A 79 -3.63 -0.91 2.39
CA ILE A 79 -3.08 -2.15 1.86
C ILE A 79 -2.71 -3.10 3.00
N PRO A 80 -3.02 -4.41 2.90
CA PRO A 80 -2.68 -5.37 3.93
C PRO A 80 -1.17 -5.64 3.98
N LEU A 81 -0.55 -5.25 5.09
CA LEU A 81 0.90 -5.39 5.31
C LEU A 81 1.31 -6.73 5.95
N SER A 82 0.34 -7.56 6.33
CA SER A 82 0.55 -8.90 6.91
C SER A 82 -0.49 -9.87 6.39
N VAL A 83 -0.19 -11.18 6.48
CA VAL A 83 -1.13 -12.23 6.07
C VAL A 83 -2.42 -12.20 6.89
N GLU A 84 -2.31 -11.89 8.19
CA GLU A 84 -3.48 -11.73 9.07
C GLU A 84 -4.42 -10.60 8.59
N ARG A 85 -3.85 -9.45 8.20
CA ARG A 85 -4.64 -8.32 7.69
C ARG A 85 -5.21 -8.59 6.32
N LEU A 86 -4.52 -9.39 5.50
CA LEU A 86 -5.01 -9.80 4.19
C LEU A 86 -6.32 -10.60 4.28
N GLY A 87 -6.45 -11.48 5.28
CA GLY A 87 -7.68 -12.25 5.50
C GLY A 87 -8.92 -11.40 5.82
N ASN A 88 -8.72 -10.16 6.28
CA ASN A 88 -9.77 -9.20 6.62
C ASN A 88 -9.82 -8.00 5.66
N TRP A 89 -9.06 -8.04 4.56
CA TRP A 89 -8.96 -6.91 3.66
C TRP A 89 -10.20 -6.82 2.77
N ASP A 90 -10.89 -5.67 2.82
CA ASP A 90 -12.02 -5.39 1.94
C ASP A 90 -11.52 -4.95 0.56
N PHE A 91 -11.23 -5.96 -0.27
CA PHE A 91 -10.76 -5.76 -1.65
C PHE A 91 -11.78 -4.99 -2.49
N ASP A 92 -13.08 -5.26 -2.30
CA ASP A 92 -14.14 -4.66 -3.10
C ASP A 92 -14.29 -3.17 -2.76
N TYR A 93 -14.22 -2.81 -1.48
CA TYR A 93 -14.12 -1.40 -1.04
C TYR A 93 -12.87 -0.73 -1.63
N PHE A 94 -11.71 -1.37 -1.53
CA PHE A 94 -10.46 -0.79 -2.04
C PHE A 94 -10.55 -0.47 -3.54
N VAL A 95 -11.06 -1.41 -4.36
CA VAL A 95 -11.20 -1.17 -5.81
C VAL A 95 -12.29 -0.14 -6.12
N SER A 96 -13.43 -0.18 -5.42
CA SER A 96 -14.56 0.71 -5.74
C SER A 96 -14.44 2.13 -5.20
N VAL A 97 -13.61 2.34 -4.17
CA VAL A 97 -13.46 3.64 -3.51
C VAL A 97 -12.05 4.18 -3.72
N GLU A 98 -11.03 3.51 -3.21
CA GLU A 98 -9.65 4.04 -3.19
C GLU A 98 -9.05 4.12 -4.60
N VAL A 99 -9.21 3.07 -5.41
CA VAL A 99 -8.74 3.07 -6.81
C VAL A 99 -9.56 4.04 -7.65
N SER A 100 -10.87 4.14 -7.44
CA SER A 100 -11.70 5.12 -8.14
C SER A 100 -11.28 6.56 -7.83
N GLU A 101 -11.04 6.89 -6.55
CA GLU A 101 -10.56 8.22 -6.15
C GLU A 101 -9.20 8.56 -6.78
N LEU A 102 -8.29 7.58 -6.87
CA LEU A 102 -7.02 7.73 -7.57
C LEU A 102 -7.22 8.11 -9.04
N LEU A 103 -8.07 7.36 -9.75
CA LEU A 103 -8.33 7.56 -11.17
C LEU A 103 -9.00 8.91 -11.44
N ASP A 104 -9.91 9.35 -10.57
CA ASP A 104 -10.56 10.66 -10.66
C ASP A 104 -9.56 11.82 -10.45
N ASN A 105 -8.45 11.57 -9.74
CA ASN A 105 -7.41 12.54 -9.46
C ASN A 105 -6.08 12.24 -10.17
N TYR A 106 -6.11 11.42 -11.21
CA TYR A 106 -4.94 10.94 -11.94
C TYR A 106 -4.02 12.07 -12.45
N SER A 107 -4.59 13.23 -12.79
CA SER A 107 -3.86 14.39 -13.30
C SER A 107 -2.92 15.07 -12.29
N PHE A 108 -3.03 14.73 -11.01
CA PHE A 108 -2.16 15.26 -9.94
C PHE A 108 -0.93 14.39 -9.68
N LEU A 109 -0.73 13.32 -10.44
CA LEU A 109 0.38 12.40 -10.26
C LEU A 109 1.41 12.61 -11.39
N ASP A 110 2.66 12.85 -11.02
CA ASP A 110 3.73 13.09 -12.00
C ASP A 110 4.02 11.83 -12.84
N ASP A 111 3.94 10.63 -12.22
CA ASP A 111 4.09 9.32 -12.85
C ASP A 111 2.82 8.46 -12.73
N ALA A 112 1.69 9.09 -13.04
CA ALA A 112 0.35 8.54 -12.87
C ALA A 112 0.17 7.14 -13.49
N GLU A 113 0.69 6.95 -14.71
CA GLU A 113 0.64 5.70 -15.48
C GLU A 113 1.35 4.56 -14.74
N VAL A 114 2.54 4.84 -14.20
CA VAL A 114 3.36 3.87 -13.47
C VAL A 114 2.68 3.50 -12.15
N MET A 115 2.13 4.49 -11.43
CA MET A 115 1.40 4.26 -10.19
C MET A 115 0.16 3.39 -10.40
N VAL A 116 -0.66 3.69 -11.41
CA VAL A 116 -1.87 2.90 -11.71
C VAL A 116 -1.51 1.47 -12.10
N LEU A 117 -0.47 1.28 -12.93
CA LEU A 117 -0.02 -0.06 -13.32
C LEU A 117 0.54 -0.86 -12.14
N ALA A 118 1.36 -0.23 -11.30
CA ALA A 118 1.90 -0.85 -10.09
C ALA A 118 0.77 -1.26 -9.14
N LEU A 119 -0.21 -0.37 -8.95
CA LEU A 119 -1.37 -0.61 -8.10
C LEU A 119 -2.22 -1.77 -8.60
N PHE A 120 -2.57 -1.77 -9.90
CA PHE A 120 -3.40 -2.80 -10.49
C PHE A 120 -2.72 -4.18 -10.45
N ARG A 121 -1.42 -4.23 -10.77
CA ARG A 121 -0.65 -5.47 -10.70
C ARG A 121 -0.60 -6.01 -9.28
N ALA A 122 -0.24 -5.16 -8.31
CA ALA A 122 -0.19 -5.54 -6.92
C ALA A 122 -1.57 -5.95 -6.40
N SER A 123 -2.66 -5.26 -6.74
CA SER A 123 -4.00 -5.61 -6.24
C SER A 123 -4.46 -6.99 -6.74
N VAL A 124 -4.18 -7.33 -8.00
CA VAL A 124 -4.44 -8.67 -8.54
C VAL A 124 -3.58 -9.72 -7.84
N ASP A 125 -2.28 -9.44 -7.67
CA ASP A 125 -1.34 -10.37 -7.05
C ASP A 125 -1.63 -10.57 -5.55
N ILE A 126 -2.05 -9.52 -4.82
CA ILE A 126 -2.46 -9.60 -3.40
C ILE A 126 -3.71 -10.48 -3.26
N ARG A 127 -4.70 -10.29 -4.14
CA ARG A 127 -5.92 -11.12 -4.14
C ARG A 127 -5.58 -12.59 -4.45
N GLY A 128 -4.70 -12.83 -5.41
CA GLY A 128 -4.18 -14.16 -5.70
C GLY A 128 -3.42 -14.77 -4.52
N PHE A 129 -2.56 -13.99 -3.86
CA PHE A 129 -1.80 -14.39 -2.68
C PHE A 129 -2.72 -14.82 -1.53
N GLY A 130 -3.81 -14.10 -1.29
CA GLY A 130 -4.83 -14.47 -0.31
C GLY A 130 -5.51 -15.81 -0.62
N ALA A 131 -5.79 -16.08 -1.91
CA ALA A 131 -6.38 -17.35 -2.35
C ALA A 131 -5.43 -18.55 -2.16
N PHE A 132 -4.13 -18.39 -2.42
CA PHE A 132 -3.15 -19.45 -2.18
C PHE A 132 -2.83 -19.66 -0.70
N GLY A 133 -2.83 -18.60 0.12
CA GLY A 133 -2.68 -18.70 1.57
C GLY A 133 -3.82 -19.45 2.24
N ALA A 134 -5.05 -19.30 1.75
CA ALA A 134 -6.23 -20.02 2.25
C ALA A 134 -6.17 -21.54 1.97
N LEU A 135 -5.63 -21.93 0.80
CA LEU A 135 -5.45 -23.34 0.41
C LEU A 135 -4.32 -24.06 1.17
N GLY A 136 -3.46 -23.34 1.89
CA GLY A 136 -2.39 -23.91 2.72
C GLY A 136 -2.85 -24.45 4.09
N SER A 137 -4.14 -24.35 4.41
CA SER A 137 -4.71 -24.83 5.68
C SER A 137 -5.60 -26.08 5.53
N GLU A 138 -5.91 -26.49 4.31
CA GLU A 138 -6.54 -27.78 4.06
C GLU A 138 -5.44 -28.84 3.88
N SER A 139 -5.23 -29.61 4.94
CA SER A 139 -4.51 -30.89 4.89
C SER A 139 -5.03 -31.71 3.72
N LEU A 140 -4.32 -31.66 2.58
CA LEU A 140 -4.49 -32.62 1.49
C LEU A 140 -4.17 -33.99 2.07
N GLY A 141 -5.23 -34.75 2.40
CA GLY A 141 -5.13 -36.15 2.76
C GLY A 141 -4.38 -36.92 1.67
N PRO A 142 -3.72 -38.04 2.01
CA PRO A 142 -2.89 -38.76 1.07
C PRO A 142 -3.68 -39.16 -0.18
N VAL A 143 -3.15 -38.76 -1.34
CA VAL A 143 -3.66 -39.15 -2.66
C VAL A 143 -3.53 -40.67 -2.77
N PRO A 144 -4.63 -41.42 -3.03
CA PRO A 144 -4.51 -42.85 -3.27
C PRO A 144 -3.83 -43.07 -4.62
N CYS A 145 -2.71 -43.78 -4.60
CA CYS A 145 -2.09 -44.29 -5.80
C CYS A 145 -2.97 -45.42 -6.37
N GLU A 146 -3.51 -45.22 -7.57
CA GLU A 146 -3.97 -46.30 -8.46
C GLU A 146 -2.98 -46.48 -9.60
#